data_AF-A0ABD1RPH1-F1
#
_entry.id   AF-A0ABD1RPH1-F1
#
_cell.length_a   1.000
_cell.length_b   1.000
_cell.length_c   1.000
_cell.angle_alpha   90.00
_cell.angle_beta   90.00
_cell.angle_gamma   90.00
#
_symmetry.space_group_name_H-M   'P 1'
#
loop_
_entity.id
_entity.type
_entity.pdbx_description
1 polymer ?
#
loop_
_entity_poly.entity_id
_entity_poly.type
_entity_poly.pdbx_seq_one_letter_code
_entity_poly.pdbx_strand_id
1 'polypeptide(L)'
;MGRHGMLSQKAQVLVDDAALTDARSTFLLGEFEMLNLRVKEIDDGGNIGKIKAKSSSQSREVQQVIEDPTGVRAKGCGKRLRSSKEKAMSKGSRQCSVCGVNVHDKRTCPKLTDRSNVGNFSETQYDYDDPQDDGRDDATFTSIASSTFYFGM
;
A
#
# COMPACT_ATOMS: atom_id res chain seq x y z
N MET A 1 -17.53 -17.70 7.30
CA MET A 1 -17.15 -17.59 5.86
C MET A 1 -17.41 -16.16 5.40
N GLY A 2 -16.47 -15.50 4.73
CA GLY A 2 -16.69 -14.15 4.20
C GLY A 2 -17.67 -14.13 3.00
N ARG A 3 -18.14 -12.94 2.60
CA ARG A 3 -19.09 -12.77 1.47
C ARG A 3 -18.66 -13.53 0.21
N HIS A 4 -17.38 -13.41 -0.15
CA HIS A 4 -16.80 -14.13 -1.29
C HIS A 4 -16.89 -15.66 -1.14
N GLY A 5 -16.59 -16.18 0.04
CA GLY A 5 -16.63 -17.63 0.29
C GLY A 5 -18.03 -18.21 0.13
N MET A 6 -19.06 -17.49 0.60
CA MET A 6 -20.45 -17.93 0.43
C MET A 6 -20.92 -17.90 -1.04
N LEU A 7 -20.56 -16.84 -1.78
CA LEU A 7 -20.90 -16.72 -3.20
C LEU A 7 -20.18 -17.79 -4.03
N SER A 8 -18.89 -17.99 -3.77
CA SER A 8 -18.08 -18.99 -4.46
C SER A 8 -18.58 -20.42 -4.20
N GLN A 9 -18.92 -20.76 -2.96
CA GLN A 9 -19.47 -22.09 -2.65
C GLN A 9 -20.79 -22.33 -3.38
N LYS A 10 -21.71 -21.37 -3.39
CA LYS A 10 -22.98 -21.50 -4.11
C LYS A 10 -22.80 -21.60 -5.62
N ALA A 11 -21.89 -20.80 -6.18
CA ALA A 11 -21.58 -20.85 -7.61
C ALA A 11 -20.99 -22.21 -8.00
N GLN A 12 -20.07 -22.75 -7.18
CA GLN A 12 -19.45 -24.05 -7.44
C GLN A 12 -20.48 -25.17 -7.48
N VAL A 13 -21.37 -25.26 -6.48
CA VAL A 13 -22.43 -26.27 -6.46
C VAL A 13 -23.32 -26.19 -7.71
N LEU A 14 -23.65 -24.97 -8.15
CA LEU A 14 -24.48 -24.76 -9.34
C LEU A 14 -23.74 -25.13 -10.65
N VAL A 15 -22.45 -24.83 -10.73
CA VAL A 15 -21.61 -25.19 -11.88
C VAL A 15 -21.44 -26.71 -11.96
N ASP A 16 -21.20 -27.38 -10.83
CA ASP A 16 -21.04 -28.84 -10.77
C ASP A 16 -22.31 -29.57 -11.23
N ASP A 17 -23.52 -29.11 -10.85
CA ASP A 17 -24.78 -29.68 -11.34
C ASP A 17 -25.03 -29.39 -12.84
N ALA A 18 -24.76 -28.16 -13.28
CA ALA A 18 -24.98 -27.77 -14.66
C ALA A 18 -24.01 -28.49 -15.62
N ALA A 19 -22.80 -28.83 -15.15
CA ALA A 19 -21.80 -29.57 -15.92
C ALA A 19 -22.22 -31.00 -16.26
N LEU A 20 -23.26 -31.55 -15.61
CA LEU A 20 -23.76 -32.90 -15.87
C LEU A 20 -24.43 -33.05 -17.25
N THR A 21 -24.87 -31.95 -17.89
CA THR A 21 -25.50 -32.00 -19.23
C THR A 21 -25.22 -30.74 -20.04
N ASP A 22 -25.04 -30.89 -21.35
CA ASP A 22 -24.77 -29.76 -22.27
C ASP A 22 -25.91 -28.73 -22.31
N ALA A 23 -27.16 -29.18 -22.17
CA ALA A 23 -28.31 -28.28 -22.12
C ALA A 23 -28.29 -27.37 -20.87
N ARG A 24 -27.88 -27.89 -19.70
CA ARG A 24 -27.79 -27.10 -18.47
C ARG A 24 -26.57 -26.18 -18.48
N SER A 25 -25.44 -26.64 -18.99
CA SER A 25 -24.22 -25.83 -19.06
C SER A 25 -24.40 -24.62 -19.99
N THR A 26 -24.99 -24.83 -21.17
CA THR A 26 -25.30 -23.73 -22.11
C THR A 26 -26.33 -22.74 -21.56
N PHE A 27 -27.36 -23.22 -20.87
CA PHE A 27 -28.31 -22.36 -20.16
C PHE A 27 -27.63 -21.51 -19.08
N LEU A 28 -26.81 -22.14 -18.23
CA LEU A 28 -26.13 -21.45 -17.13
C LEU A 28 -25.13 -20.40 -17.65
N LEU A 29 -24.44 -20.67 -18.76
CA LEU A 29 -23.56 -19.71 -19.41
C LEU A 29 -24.30 -18.43 -19.83
N GLY A 30 -25.45 -18.58 -20.51
CA GLY A 30 -26.28 -17.42 -20.90
C GLY A 30 -26.80 -16.63 -19.70
N GLU A 31 -27.22 -17.32 -18.63
CA GLU A 31 -27.65 -16.65 -17.40
C GLU A 31 -26.50 -15.90 -16.71
N PHE A 32 -25.28 -16.43 -16.72
CA PHE A 32 -24.11 -15.72 -16.17
C PHE A 32 -23.76 -14.46 -16.96
N GLU A 33 -23.91 -14.46 -18.29
CA GLU A 33 -23.75 -13.25 -19.11
C GLU A 33 -24.77 -12.18 -18.72
N MET A 34 -26.03 -12.56 -18.59
CA MET A 34 -27.10 -11.65 -18.15
C MET A 34 -26.88 -11.14 -16.72
N LEU A 35 -26.41 -12.01 -15.81
CA LEU A 35 -26.09 -11.64 -14.44
C LEU A 35 -24.93 -10.63 -14.38
N ASN A 36 -23.90 -10.82 -15.20
CA ASN A 36 -22.79 -9.88 -15.30
C ASN A 36 -23.24 -8.49 -15.77
N LEU A 37 -24.20 -8.42 -16.71
CA LEU A 37 -24.79 -7.14 -17.13
C LEU A 37 -25.52 -6.46 -15.97
N ARG A 38 -26.39 -7.19 -15.25
CA ARG A 38 -27.13 -6.65 -14.09
C ARG A 38 -26.22 -6.20 -12.96
N VAL A 39 -25.13 -6.92 -12.69
CA VAL A 39 -24.17 -6.53 -11.64
C VAL A 39 -23.48 -5.22 -12.01
N LYS A 40 -23.08 -5.04 -13.28
CA LYS A 40 -22.51 -3.77 -13.77
C LYS A 40 -23.50 -2.61 -13.65
N GLU A 41 -24.78 -2.83 -13.98
CA GLU A 41 -25.84 -1.82 -13.84
C GLU A 41 -26.02 -1.33 -12.38
N ILE A 42 -25.77 -2.19 -11.40
CA ILE A 42 -25.82 -1.83 -9.97
C ILE A 42 -24.63 -0.93 -9.61
N ASP A 43 -23.44 -1.23 -10.15
CA ASP A 43 -22.22 -0.47 -9.88
C ASP A 43 -22.25 0.94 -10.51
N ASP A 44 -22.94 1.11 -11.65
CA ASP A 44 -23.09 2.39 -12.35
C ASP A 44 -24.18 3.32 -11.74
N GLY A 45 -24.82 2.93 -10.63
CA GLY A 45 -25.83 3.75 -9.94
C GLY A 45 -27.14 3.93 -10.72
N GLY A 46 -27.52 2.91 -11.52
CA GLY A 46 -28.65 2.95 -12.46
C GLY A 46 -29.95 3.52 -11.88
N ASN A 47 -30.31 4.73 -12.34
CA ASN A 47 -31.62 5.34 -12.18
C ASN A 47 -32.69 4.40 -12.79
N ILE A 48 -33.67 4.00 -11.98
CA ILE A 48 -34.67 2.99 -12.32
C ILE A 48 -35.69 3.58 -13.31
N GLY A 49 -35.32 3.61 -14.59
CA GLY A 49 -36.21 3.88 -15.70
C GLY A 49 -36.56 2.59 -16.43
N LYS A 50 -37.75 2.04 -16.15
CA LYS A 50 -38.34 0.89 -16.84
C LYS A 50 -38.23 1.04 -18.37
N ILE A 51 -37.43 0.22 -19.03
CA ILE A 51 -37.51 0.08 -20.49
C ILE A 51 -37.98 -1.35 -20.79
N LYS A 52 -39.27 -1.44 -21.10
CA LYS A 52 -39.87 -2.60 -21.76
C LYS A 52 -39.19 -2.81 -23.11
N ALA A 53 -39.00 -4.07 -23.46
CA ALA A 53 -38.55 -4.54 -24.76
C ALA A 53 -39.15 -3.74 -25.93
N LYS A 54 -38.28 -3.17 -26.78
CA LYS A 54 -38.59 -2.85 -28.18
C LYS A 54 -37.35 -3.12 -29.03
N SER A 55 -37.43 -4.18 -29.81
CA SER A 55 -36.70 -4.37 -31.04
C SER A 55 -37.05 -3.25 -32.04
N SER A 56 -36.08 -2.44 -32.44
CA SER A 56 -36.09 -1.80 -33.77
C SER A 56 -34.70 -1.28 -34.12
N SER A 57 -34.12 -1.86 -35.16
CA SER A 57 -32.90 -1.44 -35.81
C SER A 57 -33.00 0.01 -36.27
N GLN A 58 -32.14 0.89 -35.75
CA GLN A 58 -31.81 2.15 -36.42
C GLN A 58 -30.35 2.50 -36.11
N SER A 59 -29.50 2.30 -37.11
CA SER A 59 -28.09 2.69 -37.13
C SER A 59 -27.97 4.19 -36.89
N ARG A 60 -27.73 4.58 -35.64
CA ARG A 60 -27.11 5.87 -35.32
C ARG A 60 -25.63 5.60 -35.16
N GLU A 61 -24.85 6.19 -36.03
CA GLU A 61 -23.38 6.18 -35.96
C GLU A 61 -22.99 6.91 -34.67
N VAL A 62 -22.81 6.12 -33.60
CA VAL A 62 -22.29 6.62 -32.34
C VAL A 62 -20.79 6.77 -32.54
N GLN A 63 -20.33 8.00 -32.76
CA GLN A 63 -18.91 8.33 -32.57
C GLN A 63 -18.59 8.13 -31.09
N GLN A 64 -18.14 6.92 -30.75
CA GLN A 64 -17.61 6.63 -29.43
C GLN A 64 -16.24 7.30 -29.34
N VAL A 65 -16.20 8.45 -28.65
CA VAL A 65 -14.94 9.03 -28.21
C VAL A 65 -14.43 8.15 -27.08
N ILE A 66 -13.47 7.29 -27.41
CA ILE A 66 -12.76 6.48 -26.43
C ILE A 66 -11.78 7.45 -25.72
N GLU A 67 -12.12 7.85 -24.50
CA GLU A 67 -11.18 8.59 -23.67
C GLU A 67 -10.07 7.63 -23.19
N ASP A 68 -8.82 8.03 -23.37
CA ASP A 68 -7.70 7.25 -22.87
C ASP A 68 -7.77 7.18 -21.33
N PRO A 69 -7.55 5.98 -20.74
CA PRO A 69 -7.61 5.82 -19.30
C PRO A 69 -6.58 6.73 -18.63
N THR A 70 -7.04 7.57 -17.70
CA THR A 70 -6.14 8.42 -16.90
C THR A 70 -5.05 7.56 -16.25
N GLY A 71 -3.83 8.10 -16.19
CA GLY A 71 -2.61 7.36 -15.86
C GLY A 71 -2.77 6.42 -14.65
N VAL A 72 -2.88 5.13 -14.92
CA VAL A 72 -2.99 4.09 -13.89
C VAL A 72 -1.67 4.02 -13.15
N ARG A 73 -1.67 4.30 -11.84
CA ARG A 73 -0.46 4.13 -11.02
C ARG A 73 -0.08 2.65 -11.03
N ALA A 74 1.16 2.36 -11.40
CA ALA A 74 1.66 0.98 -11.40
C ALA A 74 1.47 0.34 -10.03
N LYS A 75 1.14 -0.96 -10.04
CA LYS A 75 1.12 -1.80 -8.84
C LYS A 75 2.45 -1.64 -8.09
N GLY A 76 2.40 -1.30 -6.81
CA GLY A 76 3.59 -1.03 -5.99
C GLY A 76 3.95 0.44 -5.77
N CYS A 77 3.24 1.41 -6.38
CA CYS A 77 3.38 2.84 -6.05
C CYS A 77 2.71 3.27 -4.72
N GLY A 78 2.25 2.32 -3.91
CA GLY A 78 1.71 2.59 -2.57
C GLY A 78 2.82 3.10 -1.63
N LYS A 79 2.49 4.01 -0.72
CA LYS A 79 3.43 4.43 0.31
C LYS A 79 3.77 3.22 1.18
N ARG A 80 5.07 2.89 1.28
CA ARG A 80 5.55 1.85 2.19
C ARG A 80 5.25 2.25 3.64
N LEU A 81 4.86 1.27 4.46
CA LEU A 81 4.75 1.46 5.90
C LEU A 81 6.14 1.77 6.45
N ARG A 82 6.28 2.92 7.12
CA ARG A 82 7.52 3.29 7.82
C ARG A 82 7.59 2.58 9.16
N SER A 83 8.76 2.05 9.49
CA SER A 83 9.09 1.52 10.82
C SER A 83 8.88 2.59 11.90
N SER A 84 8.59 2.16 13.13
CA SER A 84 8.54 3.06 14.30
C SER A 84 9.83 3.87 14.46
N LYS A 85 10.99 3.29 14.11
CA LYS A 85 12.29 3.98 14.08
C LYS A 85 12.31 5.09 13.02
N GLU A 86 11.86 4.81 11.80
CA GLU A 86 11.81 5.80 10.71
C GLU A 86 10.84 6.95 11.02
N LYS A 87 9.68 6.64 11.63
CA LYS A 87 8.72 7.66 12.08
C LYS A 87 9.32 8.55 13.16
N ALA A 88 10.04 7.97 14.12
CA ALA A 88 10.73 8.71 15.16
C ALA A 88 11.82 9.64 14.59
N MET A 89 12.54 9.18 13.56
CA MET A 89 13.58 9.96 12.88
C MET A 89 13.05 11.02 11.91
N SER A 90 11.79 10.93 11.46
CA SER A 90 11.20 11.92 10.53
C SER A 90 10.81 13.25 11.17
N LYS A 91 11.09 13.43 12.48
CA LYS A 91 10.89 14.68 13.20
C LYS A 91 12.01 15.68 12.88
N GLY A 92 12.00 16.22 11.68
CA GLY A 92 12.81 17.39 11.35
C GLY A 92 13.23 17.42 9.89
N SER A 93 12.59 18.27 9.09
CA SER A 93 13.30 18.81 7.92
C SER A 93 14.57 19.46 8.46
N ARG A 94 15.73 19.10 7.93
CA ARG A 94 17.01 19.69 8.32
C ARG A 94 16.92 21.21 8.29
N GLN A 95 17.02 21.85 9.45
CA GLN A 95 17.03 23.30 9.58
C GLN A 95 18.48 23.79 9.58
N CYS A 96 18.71 24.92 8.93
CA CYS A 96 19.97 25.62 9.03
C CYS A 96 20.24 25.99 10.50
N SER A 97 21.36 25.54 11.05
CA SER A 97 21.73 25.79 12.45
C SER A 97 21.92 27.28 12.80
N VAL A 98 21.97 28.15 11.79
CA VAL A 98 22.24 29.60 11.96
C VAL A 98 20.95 30.42 11.94
N CYS A 99 20.01 30.06 11.08
CA CYS A 99 18.78 30.84 10.89
C CYS A 99 17.49 30.07 11.17
N GLY A 100 17.56 28.76 11.40
CA GLY A 100 16.41 27.90 11.70
C GLY A 100 15.54 27.55 10.49
N VAL A 101 15.85 28.04 9.29
CA VAL A 101 15.06 27.79 8.07
C VAL A 101 15.48 26.47 7.43
N ASN A 102 14.52 25.70 6.90
CA ASN A 102 14.74 24.38 6.30
C ASN A 102 14.99 24.40 4.77
N VAL A 103 15.19 25.58 4.18
CA VAL A 103 15.43 25.79 2.75
C VAL A 103 16.90 25.58 2.35
N HIS A 104 17.83 25.82 3.28
CA HIS A 104 19.27 25.77 3.02
C HIS A 104 20.04 25.19 4.22
N ASP A 105 21.34 24.96 4.03
CA ASP A 105 22.26 24.50 5.06
C ASP A 105 23.14 25.66 5.58
N LYS A 106 23.81 25.49 6.72
CA LYS A 106 24.77 26.45 7.29
C LYS A 106 25.78 26.98 6.27
N ARG A 107 26.22 26.15 5.32
CA ARG A 107 27.20 26.52 4.28
C ARG A 107 26.66 27.52 3.26
N THR A 108 25.35 27.49 3.01
CA THR A 108 24.64 28.36 2.06
C THR A 108 23.71 29.33 2.77
N CYS A 109 23.95 29.59 4.07
CA CYS A 109 23.10 30.47 4.83
C CYS A 109 23.33 31.93 4.42
N PRO A 110 22.29 32.66 3.99
CA PRO A 110 22.43 34.06 3.62
C PRO A 110 22.94 34.92 4.80
N LYS A 111 22.54 34.59 6.03
CA LYS A 111 23.08 35.25 7.24
C LYS A 111 24.59 35.08 7.42
N LEU A 112 25.20 34.03 6.86
CA LEU A 112 26.65 33.85 6.85
C LEU A 112 27.31 34.58 5.67
N THR A 113 26.69 34.56 4.49
CA THR A 113 27.22 35.29 3.33
C THR A 113 27.16 36.79 3.52
N ASP A 114 26.16 37.28 4.26
CA ASP A 114 26.04 38.69 4.62
C ASP A 114 27.08 39.12 5.66
N ARG A 115 27.65 38.15 6.41
CA ARG A 115 28.67 38.38 7.44
C ARG A 115 30.11 38.25 6.95
N SER A 116 30.36 37.75 5.75
CA SER A 116 31.72 37.75 5.17
C SER A 116 32.25 39.14 4.83
N ASN A 117 31.54 40.22 5.17
CA ASN A 117 32.06 41.60 5.08
C ASN A 117 32.34 42.29 6.42
N VAL A 118 32.13 41.66 7.58
CA VAL A 118 32.62 42.20 8.87
C VAL A 118 33.02 41.06 9.78
N GLY A 119 34.33 40.90 9.98
CA GLY A 119 34.88 39.95 10.93
C GLY A 119 34.40 40.23 12.35
N ASN A 120 34.11 39.18 13.12
CA ASN A 120 34.59 39.06 14.48
C ASN A 120 34.39 37.64 15.05
N PHE A 121 35.47 37.22 15.68
CA PHE A 121 35.72 35.97 16.38
C PHE A 121 35.09 35.99 17.78
N SER A 122 34.54 34.86 18.23
CA SER A 122 34.50 34.51 19.66
C SER A 122 34.40 32.99 19.80
N GLU A 123 35.59 32.42 19.88
CA GLU A 123 35.94 31.27 20.70
C GLU A 123 35.07 31.14 21.95
N THR A 124 34.46 29.97 22.12
CA THR A 124 34.09 29.44 23.42
C THR A 124 34.53 27.98 23.45
N GLN A 125 35.65 27.79 24.12
CA GLN A 125 36.22 26.53 24.59
C GLN A 125 35.21 25.85 25.53
N TYR A 126 34.82 24.62 25.20
CA TYR A 126 34.10 23.73 26.12
C TYR A 126 35.02 22.56 26.44
N ASP A 127 35.75 22.69 27.54
CA ASP A 127 36.29 21.56 28.32
C ASP A 127 35.13 20.95 29.12
N TYR A 128 34.90 19.64 29.04
CA TYR A 128 34.30 18.82 30.12
C TYR A 128 34.50 17.32 29.80
N ASP A 129 35.48 16.77 30.52
CA ASP A 129 35.64 15.44 31.15
C ASP A 129 35.43 14.10 30.41
N ASP A 130 36.41 13.26 30.70
CA ASP A 130 36.75 11.88 30.31
C ASP A 130 35.68 10.82 30.71
N PRO A 131 35.61 9.67 30.01
CA PRO A 131 34.48 8.75 29.99
C PRO A 131 34.53 7.67 31.10
N GLN A 132 33.36 7.19 31.51
CA GLN A 132 33.24 5.91 32.23
C GLN A 132 32.70 4.83 31.28
N ASP A 133 33.62 3.90 31.03
CA ASP A 133 33.48 2.58 30.44
C ASP A 133 32.97 1.59 31.50
N ASP A 134 31.78 1.04 31.30
CA ASP A 134 31.30 -0.14 32.00
C ASP A 134 30.84 -1.21 31.00
N GLY A 135 31.84 -1.95 30.50
CA GLY A 135 31.85 -3.40 30.65
C GLY A 135 31.03 -4.19 29.65
N ARG A 136 31.62 -4.44 28.48
CA ARG A 136 31.34 -5.64 27.68
C ARG A 136 32.29 -6.75 28.15
N ASP A 137 31.75 -7.78 28.78
CA ASP A 137 32.38 -9.10 28.89
C ASP A 137 31.55 -10.14 28.14
N ASP A 138 32.11 -10.52 27.00
CA ASP A 138 31.69 -11.64 26.17
C ASP A 138 32.16 -12.99 26.76
N ALA A 139 31.31 -13.99 26.56
CA ALA A 139 31.62 -15.43 26.40
C ALA A 139 32.06 -16.27 27.62
N THR A 140 31.32 -17.36 27.87
CA THR A 140 31.74 -18.76 27.57
C THR A 140 30.70 -19.74 28.15
N PHE A 141 29.88 -20.37 27.31
CA PHE A 141 30.02 -21.78 26.93
C PHE A 141 30.47 -22.72 28.07
N THR A 142 29.50 -23.36 28.73
CA THR A 142 29.71 -24.69 29.30
C THR A 142 28.59 -25.61 28.87
N SER A 143 28.97 -26.59 28.05
CA SER A 143 28.20 -27.80 27.77
C SER A 143 27.95 -28.56 29.05
N ILE A 144 26.72 -29.05 29.24
CA ILE A 144 26.51 -30.30 29.96
C ILE A 144 25.58 -31.15 29.11
N ALA A 145 26.13 -32.26 28.64
CA ALA A 145 25.46 -33.29 27.89
C ALA A 145 24.55 -34.15 28.77
N SER A 146 23.63 -34.86 28.11
CA SER A 146 22.94 -36.08 28.57
C SER A 146 21.78 -35.81 29.56
N SER A 147 20.60 -36.40 29.44
CA SER A 147 20.30 -37.76 29.03
C SER A 147 18.78 -37.98 28.85
N THR A 148 18.47 -38.96 27.99
CA THR A 148 17.31 -39.87 28.00
C THR A 148 15.88 -39.37 27.71
N PHE A 149 15.46 -39.70 26.48
CA PHE A 149 14.17 -40.27 26.06
C PHE A 149 13.41 -41.05 27.16
N TYR A 150 12.08 -40.84 27.22
CA TYR A 150 11.09 -41.90 27.43
C TYR A 150 9.80 -41.55 26.69
N PHE A 151 9.41 -42.42 25.76
CA PHE A 151 8.12 -42.44 25.06
C PHE A 151 7.33 -43.63 25.64
N GLY A 152 6.05 -43.45 25.93
CA GLY A 152 5.15 -44.59 26.16
C GLY A 152 3.99 -44.33 27.12
N MET A 153 2.81 -44.08 26.55
CA MET A 153 1.54 -44.77 26.82
C MET A 153 0.59 -44.54 25.65
#